data_AF-A0A1Y2XHE4-F1
#
_entry.id   AF-A0A1Y2XHE4-F1
#
_cell.length_a   1.000
_cell.length_b   1.000
_cell.length_c   1.000
_cell.angle_alpha   90.00
_cell.angle_beta   90.00
_cell.angle_gamma   90.00
#
_symmetry.space_group_name_H-M   'P 1'
#
loop_
_entity.id
_entity.type
_entity.pdbx_description
1 polymer ?
#
loop_
_entity_poly.entity_id
_entity_poly.type
_entity_poly.pdbx_seq_one_letter_code
_entity_poly.pdbx_strand_id
1 'polypeptide(L)'
;MDGLTAAETRELEQRMQKQQMKVFFGLFSNLVDHCFMSCIDDFTSKSLTGRESGCVARCVQKHMALSQRLSERFQEYNAQMTQQQQQQGGGFR
;
A
#
# COMPACT_ATOMS: atom_id res chain seq x y z
N MET A 1 -16.73 -10.87 12.41
CA MET A 1 -17.10 -10.00 13.56
C MET A 1 -18.20 -10.64 14.37
N ASP A 2 -19.08 -11.46 13.77
CA ASP A 2 -19.95 -12.37 14.52
C ASP A 2 -19.13 -13.49 15.16
N GLY A 3 -19.09 -13.54 16.49
CA GLY A 3 -18.44 -14.59 17.28
C GLY A 3 -17.36 -14.13 18.27
N LEU A 4 -17.01 -12.84 18.31
CA LEU A 4 -16.04 -12.30 19.26
C LEU A 4 -16.73 -11.74 20.51
N THR A 5 -16.16 -12.00 21.68
CA THR A 5 -16.55 -11.31 22.91
C THR A 5 -16.18 -9.82 22.84
N ALA A 6 -16.77 -9.01 23.73
CA ALA A 6 -16.46 -7.59 23.81
C ALA A 6 -14.98 -7.32 24.15
N ALA A 7 -14.34 -8.21 24.90
CA ALA A 7 -12.92 -8.12 25.22
C ALA A 7 -12.04 -8.40 23.98
N GLU A 8 -12.35 -9.46 23.23
CA GLU A 8 -11.61 -9.82 22.01
C GLU A 8 -11.78 -8.78 20.90
N THR A 9 -12.96 -8.14 20.82
CA THR A 9 -13.20 -7.07 19.84
C THR A 9 -12.30 -5.87 20.12
N ARG A 10 -12.17 -5.45 21.39
CA ARG A 10 -11.27 -4.36 21.78
C ARG A 10 -9.81 -4.69 21.52
N GLU A 11 -9.40 -5.93 21.81
CA GLU A 11 -8.03 -6.38 21.52
C GLU A 11 -7.75 -6.38 20.00
N LEU A 12 -8.71 -6.85 19.20
CA LEU A 12 -8.60 -6.84 17.75
C LEU A 12 -8.46 -5.42 17.21
N GLU A 13 -9.26 -4.48 17.69
CA GLU A 13 -9.17 -3.06 17.31
C GLU A 13 -7.78 -2.49 17.62
N GLN A 14 -7.23 -2.76 18.80
CA GLN A 14 -5.87 -2.33 19.17
C GLN A 14 -4.81 -2.93 18.24
N ARG A 15 -4.92 -4.22 17.92
CA ARG A 15 -4.02 -4.89 16.99
C ARG A 15 -4.15 -4.31 15.57
N MET A 16 -5.36 -4.00 15.12
CA MET A 16 -5.60 -3.37 13.82
C MET A 16 -4.97 -1.98 13.73
N GLN A 17 -5.12 -1.14 14.76
CA GLN A 17 -4.49 0.18 14.81
C GLN A 17 -2.96 0.08 14.74
N LYS A 18 -2.37 -0.81 15.55
CA LYS A 18 -0.92 -1.06 15.52
C LYS A 18 -0.45 -1.53 14.14
N GLN A 19 -1.22 -2.40 13.50
CA GLN A 19 -0.92 -2.89 12.17
C GLN A 19 -1.01 -1.77 11.12
N GLN A 20 -2.01 -0.89 11.20
CA GLN A 20 -2.15 0.26 10.31
C GLN A 20 -0.90 1.15 10.35
N MET A 21 -0.39 1.45 11.55
CA MET A 21 0.85 2.21 11.71
C MET A 21 2.05 1.50 11.08
N LYS A 22 2.21 0.20 11.32
CA LYS A 22 3.30 -0.59 10.74
C LYS A 22 3.27 -0.56 9.21
N VAL A 23 2.10 -0.73 8.62
CA VAL A 23 1.92 -0.67 7.16
C VAL A 23 2.23 0.72 6.62
N PHE A 24 1.78 1.78 7.31
CA PHE A 24 2.06 3.15 6.92
C PHE A 24 3.57 3.45 6.90
N PHE A 25 4.30 3.07 7.96
CA PHE A 25 5.75 3.26 7.99
C PHE A 25 6.47 2.48 6.90
N GLY A 26 6.02 1.25 6.60
CA GLY A 26 6.55 0.48 5.47
C GLY A 26 6.33 1.17 4.12
N LEU A 27 5.12 1.68 3.87
CA LEU A 27 4.81 2.44 2.67
C LEU A 27 5.69 3.69 2.56
N PHE A 28 5.80 4.47 3.64
CA PHE A 28 6.60 5.68 3.67
C PHE A 28 8.08 5.39 3.38
N SER A 29 8.66 4.36 4.03
CA SER A 29 10.06 3.98 3.81
C SER A 29 10.33 3.58 2.37
N ASN A 30 9.47 2.75 1.78
CA ASN A 30 9.62 2.32 0.38
C ASN A 30 9.49 3.50 -0.60
N LEU A 31 8.56 4.42 -0.33
CA LEU A 31 8.36 5.60 -1.15
C LEU A 31 9.60 6.51 -1.13
N VAL A 32 10.16 6.74 0.06
CA VAL A 32 11.36 7.56 0.24
C VAL A 32 12.55 6.93 -0.50
N ASP A 33 12.79 5.63 -0.32
CA ASP A 33 13.90 4.93 -0.97
C ASP A 33 13.76 4.94 -2.50
N HIS A 34 12.57 4.65 -3.01
CA HIS A 34 12.31 4.66 -4.46
C HIS A 34 12.53 6.03 -5.09
N CYS A 35 11.99 7.09 -4.47
CA CYS A 35 12.16 8.44 -5.00
C CYS A 35 13.58 8.97 -4.83
N PHE A 36 14.27 8.59 -3.75
CA PHE A 36 15.68 8.92 -3.58
C PHE A 36 16.52 8.31 -4.70
N MET A 37 16.42 7.00 -4.92
CA MET A 37 17.18 6.28 -5.95
C MET A 37 16.87 6.72 -7.38
N SER A 38 15.65 7.23 -7.62
CA SER A 38 15.23 7.66 -8.95
C SER A 38 15.55 9.12 -9.27
N CYS A 39 15.65 9.98 -8.25
CA CYS A 39 15.70 11.43 -8.45
C CYS A 39 16.95 12.10 -7.91
N ILE A 40 17.70 11.49 -6.98
CA ILE A 40 18.89 12.10 -6.37
C ILE A 40 20.11 11.50 -7.05
N ASP A 41 20.70 12.28 -7.94
CA ASP A 41 21.83 11.87 -8.77
C ASP A 41 23.08 12.74 -8.59
N ASP A 42 22.96 13.89 -7.90
CA ASP A 42 24.05 14.81 -7.64
C ASP A 42 24.46 14.81 -6.17
N PHE A 43 25.68 14.33 -5.90
CA PHE A 43 26.26 14.24 -4.56
C PHE A 43 27.33 15.30 -4.29
N THR A 44 27.35 16.39 -5.05
CA THR A 44 28.31 17.50 -4.86
C THR A 44 27.89 18.50 -3.77
N SER A 45 26.63 18.46 -3.32
CA SER A 45 26.08 19.34 -2.28
C SER A 45 25.30 18.56 -1.21
N LYS A 46 25.14 19.16 -0.03
CA LYS A 46 24.26 18.66 1.04
C LYS A 46 22.79 19.06 0.86
N SER A 47 22.50 19.97 -0.08
CA SER A 47 21.17 20.47 -0.37
C SER A 47 20.67 19.95 -1.70
N LEU A 48 19.38 19.57 -1.76
CA LEU A 48 18.74 19.22 -3.02
C LEU A 48 18.75 20.41 -3.99
N THR A 49 19.06 20.12 -5.25
CA THR A 49 18.91 21.10 -6.33
C THR A 49 17.43 21.31 -6.65
N GLY A 50 17.11 22.38 -7.37
CA GLY A 50 15.74 22.62 -7.85
C GLY A 50 15.22 21.51 -8.76
N ARG A 51 16.12 20.86 -9.53
CA ARG A 51 15.78 19.73 -10.42
C ARG A 51 15.37 18.51 -9.60
N GLU A 52 16.18 18.13 -8.61
CA GLU A 52 15.94 16.99 -7.73
C GLU A 52 14.68 17.18 -6.91
N SER A 53 14.51 18.37 -6.31
CA SER A 53 13.31 18.73 -5.55
C SER A 53 12.03 18.59 -6.39
N GLY A 54 12.07 19.09 -7.63
CA GLY A 54 10.96 18.93 -8.58
C GLY A 54 10.74 17.47 -9.00
N CYS A 55 11.80 16.67 -9.14
CA CYS A 55 11.70 15.25 -9.44
C CYS A 55 11.04 14.48 -8.30
N VAL A 56 11.48 14.68 -7.06
CA VAL A 56 10.93 14.02 -5.86
C VAL A 56 9.43 14.32 -5.72
N ALA A 57 9.01 15.58 -5.90
CA ALA A 57 7.59 15.94 -5.84
C ALA A 57 6.74 15.17 -6.87
N ARG A 58 7.21 15.09 -8.12
CA ARG A 58 6.53 14.31 -9.17
C ARG A 58 6.58 12.81 -8.92
N CYS A 59 7.69 12.30 -8.40
CA CYS A 59 7.85 10.90 -8.04
C CYS A 59 6.81 10.48 -7.00
N VAL A 60 6.67 11.25 -5.92
CA VAL A 60 5.69 10.98 -4.87
C VAL A 60 4.27 10.99 -5.41
N GLN A 61 3.89 12.01 -6.18
CA GLN A 61 2.57 12.10 -6.81
C GLN A 61 2.29 10.90 -7.72
N LYS A 62 3.25 10.55 -8.57
CA LYS A 62 3.14 9.42 -9.50
C LYS A 62 3.01 8.10 -8.75
N HIS A 63 3.80 7.88 -7.70
CA HIS A 63 3.76 6.65 -6.93
C HIS A 63 2.41 6.51 -6.21
N MET A 64 1.89 7.56 -5.59
CA MET A 64 0.58 7.50 -4.93
C MET A 64 -0.55 7.20 -5.92
N ALA A 65 -0.57 7.89 -7.06
CA ALA A 65 -1.56 7.63 -8.12
C ALA A 65 -1.45 6.19 -8.67
N LEU A 66 -0.22 5.68 -8.84
CA LEU A 66 0.03 4.30 -9.25
C LEU A 66 -0.48 3.32 -8.20
N SER A 67 -0.18 3.53 -6.91
CA SER A 67 -0.62 2.67 -5.82
C SER A 67 -2.16 2.61 -5.75
N GLN A 68 -2.84 3.74 -5.92
CA GLN A 68 -4.31 3.77 -5.97
C GLN A 68 -4.84 2.95 -7.17
N ARG A 69 -4.33 3.22 -8.37
CA ARG A 69 -4.78 2.53 -9.59
C ARG A 69 -4.52 1.02 -9.53
N LEU A 70 -3.36 0.61 -9.01
CA LEU A 70 -3.04 -0.80 -8.79
C LEU A 70 -4.00 -1.44 -7.79
N SER A 71 -4.34 -0.72 -6.71
CA SER A 71 -5.31 -1.21 -5.73
C SER A 71 -6.69 -1.46 -6.36
N GLU A 72 -7.19 -0.52 -7.18
CA GLU A 72 -8.46 -0.67 -7.90
C GLU A 72 -8.46 -1.92 -8.80
N ARG A 73 -7.43 -2.08 -9.65
CA ARG A 73 -7.32 -3.25 -10.54
C ARG A 73 -7.16 -4.56 -9.76
N PHE A 74 -6.44 -4.52 -8.64
CA PHE A 74 -6.27 -5.69 -7.79
C PHE A 74 -7.59 -6.13 -7.15
N GLN A 75 -8.42 -5.19 -6.70
CA GLN A 75 -9.75 -5.49 -6.16
C GLN A 75 -10.66 -6.12 -7.23
N GLU A 76 -10.66 -5.57 -8.45
CA GLU A 76 -11.42 -6.14 -9.57
C GLU A 76 -10.99 -7.59 -9.87
N TYR A 77 -9.67 -7.85 -9.92
CA TYR A 77 -9.13 -9.18 -10.17
C TYR A 77 -9.47 -10.17 -9.04
N ASN A 78 -9.35 -9.75 -7.78
CA ASN A 78 -9.64 -10.59 -6.63
C ASN A 78 -11.14 -10.97 -6.57
N ALA A 79 -12.04 -10.06 -6.95
CA ALA A 79 -13.46 -10.34 -7.06
C ALA A 79 -13.77 -11.40 -8.13
N GLN A 80 -13.13 -11.31 -9.30
CA GLN A 80 -13.28 -12.31 -10.38
C GLN A 80 -12.79 -13.70 -9.94
N MET A 81 -11.63 -13.77 -9.28
CA MET A 81 -11.08 -15.03 -8.76
C MET A 81 -12.01 -15.68 -7.74
N THR A 82 -12.58 -14.88 -6.83
CA THR A 82 -13.54 -15.37 -5.83
C THR A 82 -14.80 -15.94 -6.49
N GLN A 83 -15.32 -15.29 -7.54
CA GLN A 83 -16.47 -15.78 -8.30
C GLN A 83 -16.16 -17.09 -9.02
N GLN A 84 -14.97 -17.23 -9.61
CA GLN A 84 -14.55 -18.48 -10.27
C GLN A 84 -14.41 -19.64 -9.28
N GLN A 85 -13.87 -19.39 -8.08
CA GLN A 85 -13.78 -20.41 -7.03
C GLN A 85 -15.16 -20.87 -6.55
N GLN A 86 -16.12 -19.95 -6.42
CA GLN A 86 -17.50 -20.30 -6.06
C GLN A 86 -18.20 -21.15 -7.14
N GLN A 87 -17.89 -20.92 -8.42
CA GLN A 87 -18.45 -21.71 -9.53
C GLN A 87 -17.82 -23.11 -9.62
N GLN A 88 -16.55 -23.28 -9.28
CA GLN A 88 -15.88 -24.59 -9.30
C GLN A 88 -16.16 -25.44 -8.05
N GLY A 89 -16.54 -24.83 -6.92
CA GLY A 89 -16.92 -25.53 -5.69
C GLY A 89 -18.34 -26.13 -5.69
N GLY A 90 -19.15 -25.90 -6.73
CA GLY A 90 -20.54 -26.34 -6.83
C GLY A 90 -20.76 -27.71 -7.51
N GLY A 91 -19.70 -28.42 -7.92
CA GLY A 91 -19.78 -29.63 -8.76
C GLY A 91 -19.83 -30.98 -8.03
N PHE A 92 -19.98 -31.04 -6.70
CA PHE A 92 -20.10 -32.29 -5.93
C PHE A 92 -21.40 -32.37 -5.12
N ARG A 93 -22.53 -32.31 -5.82
CA ARG A 93 -23.78 -32.91 -5.36
C ARG A 93 -24.31 -33.85 -6.43
#